data_AF-A0A3D6C6L9-F1
#
_entry.id   AF-A0A3D6C6L9-F1
#
_cell.length_a   1.000
_cell.length_b   1.000
_cell.length_c   1.000
_cell.angle_alpha   90.00
_cell.angle_beta   90.00
_cell.angle_gamma   90.00
#
_symmetry.space_group_name_H-M   'P 1'
#
loop_
_entity.id
_entity.type
_entity.pdbx_description
1 polymer ?
#
loop_
_entity_poly.entity_id
_entity_poly.type
_entity_poly.pdbx_seq_one_letter_code
_entity_poly.pdbx_strand_id
1 'polypeptide(L)'
;TDNAGGHLMQHGMVDLVIVGTDRTTRAGDVANKIGTYLKALAARDNNIPFYVALPSSTFDWEITDGIKDIPIEERDPDEIRYVQGLCDGKVQSVLVPPEDSPAANHAFDVTPRRLVTGFITERGICEASEEAILGLFPDKKIR
;
A
#
# COMPACT_ATOMS: atom_id res chain seq x y z
N THR A 1 3.40 -16.77 0.97
CA THR A 1 2.46 -16.12 0.04
C THR A 1 1.85 -14.91 0.73
N ASP A 2 1.28 -13.97 -0.02
CA ASP A 2 0.64 -12.78 0.57
C ASP A 2 -0.51 -13.12 1.52
N ASN A 3 -1.24 -14.20 1.23
CA ASN A 3 -2.41 -14.63 2.00
C ASN A 3 -2.05 -15.14 3.42
N ALA A 4 -0.79 -15.49 3.66
CA ALA A 4 -0.35 -15.91 4.99
C ALA A 4 -0.21 -14.74 5.97
N GLY A 5 -0.13 -13.48 5.49
CA GLY A 5 0.16 -12.32 6.33
C GLY A 5 -0.82 -12.15 7.51
N GLY A 6 -2.12 -12.22 7.23
CA GLY A 6 -3.15 -12.13 8.28
C GLY A 6 -3.09 -13.28 9.28
N HIS A 7 -2.76 -14.49 8.84
CA HIS A 7 -2.60 -15.65 9.72
C HIS A 7 -1.42 -15.47 10.68
N LEU A 8 -0.27 -14.99 10.17
CA LEU A 8 0.90 -14.70 11.02
C LEU A 8 0.57 -13.63 12.08
N MET A 9 -0.21 -12.61 11.71
CA MET A 9 -0.69 -11.59 12.65
C MET A 9 -1.61 -12.18 13.73
N GLN A 10 -2.56 -13.05 13.35
CA GLN A 10 -3.45 -13.75 14.30
C GLN A 10 -2.71 -14.62 15.31
N HIS A 11 -1.54 -15.14 14.94
CA HIS A 11 -0.71 -15.96 15.81
C HIS A 11 0.33 -15.15 16.59
N GLY A 12 0.25 -13.82 16.58
CA GLY A 12 1.18 -12.94 17.32
C GLY A 12 2.61 -13.04 16.81
N MET A 13 2.80 -13.46 15.56
CA MET A 13 4.14 -13.58 14.93
C MET A 13 4.59 -12.28 14.26
N VAL A 14 3.80 -11.20 14.39
CA VAL A 14 4.05 -9.90 13.79
C VAL A 14 3.78 -8.82 14.83
N ASP A 15 4.80 -8.02 15.16
CA ASP A 15 4.70 -6.92 16.13
C ASP A 15 4.35 -5.57 15.48
N LEU A 16 4.67 -5.42 14.20
CA LEU A 16 4.60 -4.16 13.46
C LEU A 16 4.45 -4.45 11.97
N VAL A 17 3.61 -3.65 11.29
CA VAL A 17 3.61 -3.57 9.83
C VAL A 17 4.19 -2.23 9.40
N ILE A 18 5.13 -2.26 8.47
CA ILE A 18 5.68 -1.08 7.82
C ILE A 18 5.68 -1.27 6.31
N VAL A 19 5.19 -0.28 5.57
CA VAL A 19 5.16 -0.26 4.11
C VAL A 19 5.71 1.06 3.58
N GLY A 20 6.05 1.09 2.29
CA GLY A 20 6.22 2.32 1.54
C GLY A 20 4.89 2.89 1.05
N THR A 21 4.97 3.83 0.12
CA THR A 21 3.82 4.42 -0.57
C THR A 21 4.28 5.00 -1.90
N ASP A 22 3.39 4.97 -2.87
CA ASP A 22 3.58 5.59 -4.19
C ASP A 22 2.98 7.00 -4.21
N ARG A 23 1.88 7.23 -3.48
CA ARG A 23 1.26 8.55 -3.31
C ARG A 23 0.47 8.61 -2.01
N THR A 24 0.67 9.67 -1.23
CA THR A 24 -0.09 9.89 0.00
C THR A 24 -0.79 11.24 -0.03
N THR A 25 -2.09 11.29 0.23
CA THR A 25 -2.86 12.54 0.22
C THR A 25 -2.46 13.42 1.41
N ARG A 26 -2.68 14.74 1.33
CA ARG A 26 -2.48 15.62 2.49
C ARG A 26 -3.43 15.30 3.66
N ALA A 27 -4.52 14.57 3.40
CA ALA A 27 -5.43 14.11 4.44
C ALA A 27 -4.95 12.82 5.13
N GLY A 28 -4.00 12.09 4.52
CA GLY A 28 -3.38 10.89 5.07
C GLY A 28 -3.82 9.56 4.43
N ASP A 29 -4.60 9.57 3.34
CA ASP A 29 -4.89 8.34 2.61
C ASP A 29 -3.66 7.92 1.79
N VAL A 30 -3.41 6.61 1.72
CA VAL A 30 -2.17 6.07 1.18
C VAL A 30 -2.47 5.18 -0.02
N ALA A 31 -1.97 5.53 -1.19
CA ALA A 31 -1.92 4.64 -2.34
C ALA A 31 -0.57 3.93 -2.40
N ASN A 32 -0.59 2.61 -2.37
CA ASN A 32 0.60 1.76 -2.42
C ASN A 32 0.27 0.45 -3.15
N LYS A 33 1.29 -0.38 -3.40
CA LYS A 33 1.17 -1.69 -4.07
C LYS A 33 -0.06 -2.48 -3.61
N ILE A 34 -0.77 -3.07 -4.57
CA ILE A 34 -1.99 -3.86 -4.33
C ILE A 34 -1.79 -4.90 -3.23
N GLY A 35 -2.78 -4.98 -2.34
CA GLY A 35 -2.75 -5.77 -1.12
C GLY A 35 -2.41 -4.96 0.14
N THR A 36 -1.89 -3.74 0.03
CA THR A 36 -1.55 -2.89 1.21
C THR A 36 -2.78 -2.68 2.10
N TYR A 37 -3.92 -2.35 1.50
CA TYR A 37 -5.19 -2.20 2.22
C TYR A 37 -5.58 -3.45 3.02
N LEU A 38 -5.39 -4.65 2.44
CA LEU A 38 -5.69 -5.91 3.12
C LEU A 38 -4.75 -6.14 4.32
N LYS A 39 -3.46 -5.78 4.21
CA LYS A 39 -2.52 -5.89 5.32
C LYS A 39 -2.88 -4.89 6.43
N ALA A 40 -3.32 -3.68 6.06
CA ALA A 40 -3.76 -2.66 7.01
C ALA A 40 -5.05 -3.07 7.75
N LEU A 41 -5.99 -3.72 7.07
CA LEU A 41 -7.17 -4.32 7.70
C LEU A 41 -6.80 -5.42 8.69
N ALA A 42 -5.94 -6.36 8.28
CA ALA A 42 -5.49 -7.45 9.14
C ALA A 42 -4.69 -6.94 10.35
N ALA A 43 -3.82 -5.94 10.15
CA ALA A 43 -3.07 -5.32 11.23
C ALA A 43 -4.01 -4.68 12.26
N ARG A 44 -5.00 -3.90 11.80
CA ARG A 44 -6.00 -3.29 12.68
C ARG A 44 -6.79 -4.34 13.46
N ASP A 45 -7.26 -5.41 12.81
CA ASP A 45 -8.05 -6.47 13.46
C ASP A 45 -7.26 -7.17 14.58
N ASN A 46 -5.94 -7.28 14.41
CA ASN A 46 -5.03 -7.89 15.38
C ASN A 46 -4.36 -6.88 16.32
N ASN A 47 -4.79 -5.62 16.33
CA ASN A 47 -4.21 -4.53 17.13
C ASN A 47 -2.70 -4.32 16.91
N ILE A 48 -2.23 -4.54 15.69
CA ILE A 48 -0.84 -4.35 15.30
C ILE A 48 -0.67 -2.95 14.68
N PRO A 49 0.33 -2.17 15.10
CA PRO A 49 0.60 -0.87 14.51
C PRO A 49 0.98 -1.00 13.02
N PHE A 50 0.41 -0.11 12.19
CA PHE A 50 0.63 -0.06 10.76
C PHE A 50 1.23 1.30 10.38
N TYR A 51 2.53 1.33 10.07
CA TYR A 51 3.23 2.55 9.68
C TYR A 51 3.48 2.60 8.17
N VAL A 52 3.52 3.83 7.65
CA VAL A 52 3.89 4.10 6.27
C VAL A 52 5.12 4.99 6.27
N ALA A 53 6.20 4.53 5.64
CA ALA A 53 7.43 5.29 5.50
C ALA A 53 7.46 5.99 4.14
N LEU A 54 7.65 7.31 4.15
CA LEU A 54 7.59 8.14 2.95
C LEU A 54 8.42 9.42 3.07
N PRO A 55 9.11 9.83 2.00
CA PRO A 55 9.68 11.18 1.93
C PRO A 55 8.57 12.20 1.66
N SER A 56 8.81 13.46 2.01
CA SER A 56 7.86 14.55 1.78
C SER A 56 7.45 14.76 0.31
N SER A 57 8.29 14.34 -0.64
CA SER A 57 8.00 14.37 -2.07
C SER A 57 6.87 13.44 -2.50
N THR A 58 6.53 12.44 -1.66
CA THR A 58 5.46 11.47 -1.96
C THR A 58 4.08 11.96 -1.48
N PHE A 59 4.04 13.01 -0.65
CA PHE A 59 2.78 13.67 -0.35
C PHE A 59 2.27 14.43 -1.58
N ASP A 60 1.02 14.14 -1.95
CA ASP A 60 0.23 14.94 -2.84
C ASP A 60 -0.50 16.00 -2.01
N TRP A 61 -0.04 17.25 -2.14
CA TRP A 61 -0.51 18.38 -1.35
C TRP A 61 -1.86 18.94 -1.84
N GLU A 62 -2.36 18.49 -2.99
CA GLU A 62 -3.59 18.99 -3.60
C GLU A 62 -4.78 18.08 -3.30
N ILE A 63 -4.54 16.77 -3.17
CA ILE A 63 -5.58 15.76 -2.98
C ILE A 63 -5.89 15.53 -1.50
N THR A 64 -7.17 15.36 -1.17
CA THR A 64 -7.62 14.91 0.16
C THR A 64 -8.34 13.57 0.17
N ASP A 65 -9.07 13.21 -0.89
CA ASP A 65 -9.80 11.94 -0.94
C ASP A 65 -9.04 10.94 -1.81
N GLY A 66 -8.34 10.00 -1.16
CA GLY A 66 -7.51 9.06 -1.90
C GLY A 66 -8.31 8.11 -2.79
N ILE A 67 -9.49 7.67 -2.33
CA ILE A 67 -10.31 6.69 -3.05
C ILE A 67 -10.91 7.31 -4.31
N LYS A 68 -11.34 8.56 -4.22
CA LYS A 68 -11.98 9.26 -5.32
C LYS A 68 -10.97 9.82 -6.32
N ASP A 69 -9.86 10.39 -5.83
CA ASP A 69 -9.03 11.28 -6.64
C ASP A 69 -7.68 10.64 -7.07
N ILE A 70 -7.25 9.52 -6.47
CA ILE A 70 -6.03 8.81 -6.93
C ILE A 70 -6.40 7.80 -8.02
N PRO A 71 -5.92 7.97 -9.27
CA PRO A 71 -6.14 6.98 -10.31
C PRO A 71 -5.31 5.72 -10.04
N ILE A 72 -5.95 4.56 -10.15
CA ILE A 72 -5.28 3.27 -9.98
C ILE A 72 -4.85 2.75 -11.35
N GLU A 73 -3.55 2.48 -11.49
CA GLU A 73 -2.98 1.87 -12.69
C GLU A 73 -3.52 0.44 -12.87
N GLU A 74 -4.09 0.18 -14.04
CA GLU A 74 -4.35 -1.17 -14.54
C GLU A 74 -3.22 -1.58 -15.48
N ARG A 75 -2.58 -2.70 -15.15
CA ARG A 75 -1.42 -3.24 -15.87
C ARG A 75 -1.84 -4.40 -16.76
N ASP A 76 -0.88 -4.89 -17.55
CA ASP A 76 -1.09 -6.04 -18.41
C ASP A 76 -1.61 -7.25 -17.60
N PRO A 77 -2.77 -7.83 -17.95
CA PRO A 77 -3.29 -9.04 -17.33
C PRO A 77 -2.30 -10.21 -17.31
N ASP A 78 -1.35 -10.26 -18.24
CA ASP A 78 -0.39 -11.35 -18.34
C ASP A 78 0.61 -11.39 -17.19
N GLU A 79 0.81 -10.28 -16.45
CA GLU A 79 1.63 -10.29 -15.23
C GLU A 79 1.07 -11.20 -14.13
N ILE A 80 -0.23 -11.50 -14.14
CA ILE A 80 -0.87 -12.43 -13.20
C ILE A 80 -1.30 -13.76 -13.84
N ARG A 81 -1.47 -13.80 -15.16
CA ARG A 81 -1.77 -15.05 -15.89
C ARG A 81 -0.53 -15.91 -16.06
N TYR A 82 0.66 -15.30 -16.16
CA TYR A 82 1.92 -16.01 -16.35
C TYR A 82 2.82 -15.92 -15.12
N VAL A 83 3.48 -17.03 -14.82
CA VAL A 83 4.53 -17.10 -13.79
C VAL A 83 5.84 -17.55 -14.40
N GLN A 84 6.95 -16.95 -13.96
CA GLN A 84 8.29 -17.40 -14.33
C GLN A 84 8.70 -18.54 -13.39
N GLY A 85 9.10 -19.68 -13.96
CA GLY A 85 9.52 -20.86 -13.22
C GLY A 85 10.72 -21.55 -13.84
N LEU A 86 11.47 -22.31 -13.04
CA LEU A 86 12.56 -23.14 -13.52
C LEU A 86 12.01 -24.51 -13.95
N CYS A 87 12.19 -24.87 -15.20
CA CYS A 87 11.82 -26.18 -15.74
C CYS A 87 12.97 -26.72 -16.61
N ASP A 88 13.46 -27.91 -16.27
CA ASP A 88 14.64 -28.55 -16.88
C ASP A 88 15.87 -27.64 -16.96
N GLY A 89 16.12 -26.88 -15.88
CA GLY A 89 17.27 -25.98 -15.78
C GLY A 89 17.16 -24.68 -16.60
N LYS A 90 16.00 -24.39 -17.19
CA LYS A 90 15.73 -23.14 -17.94
C LYS A 90 14.58 -22.37 -17.30
N VAL A 91 14.69 -21.04 -17.29
CA VAL A 91 13.58 -20.17 -16.90
C VAL A 91 12.55 -20.19 -18.04
N GLN A 92 11.30 -20.49 -17.69
CA GLN A 92 10.18 -20.56 -18.61
C GLN A 92 8.99 -19.75 -18.07
N SER A 93 8.24 -19.13 -18.97
CA SER A 93 6.97 -18.48 -18.67
C SER A 93 5.86 -19.52 -18.78
N VAL A 94 5.08 -19.71 -17.72
CA VAL A 94 4.00 -20.72 -17.66
C VAL A 94 2.68 -20.01 -17.44
N LEU A 95 1.73 -20.24 -18.36
CA LEU A 95 0.34 -19.83 -18.20
C LEU A 95 -0.31 -20.68 -17.09
N VAL A 96 -0.87 -20.02 -16.07
CA VAL A 96 -1.49 -20.69 -14.92
C VAL A 96 -3.01 -20.90 -15.07
N PRO A 97 -3.82 -19.90 -15.49
CA PRO A 97 -5.25 -20.09 -15.67
C PRO A 97 -5.56 -20.72 -17.05
N PRO A 98 -6.81 -21.14 -17.30
CA PRO A 98 -7.26 -21.48 -18.66
C PRO A 98 -6.98 -20.34 -19.65
N GLU A 99 -6.64 -20.70 -20.89
CA GLU A 99 -6.18 -19.78 -21.95
C GLU A 99 -7.08 -18.55 -22.12
N ASP A 100 -8.39 -18.73 -22.19
CA ASP A 100 -9.34 -17.64 -22.42
C ASP A 100 -9.77 -16.89 -21.15
N SER A 101 -9.15 -17.17 -19.99
CA SER A 101 -9.56 -16.53 -18.73
C SER A 101 -9.18 -15.06 -18.71
N PRO A 102 -10.13 -14.13 -18.49
CA PRO A 102 -9.81 -12.74 -18.28
C PRO A 102 -9.10 -12.55 -16.92
N ALA A 103 -8.29 -11.49 -16.82
CA ALA A 103 -7.59 -11.13 -15.59
C ALA A 103 -7.69 -9.61 -15.39
N ALA A 104 -7.87 -9.20 -14.13
CA ALA A 104 -7.81 -7.81 -13.70
C ALA A 104 -6.54 -7.62 -12.87
N ASN A 105 -5.69 -6.67 -13.28
CA ASN A 105 -4.40 -6.43 -12.66
C ASN A 105 -4.26 -4.97 -12.23
N HIS A 106 -4.90 -4.62 -11.12
CA HIS A 106 -4.71 -3.33 -10.48
C HIS A 106 -3.38 -3.32 -9.73
N ALA A 107 -2.51 -2.36 -10.06
CA ALA A 107 -1.16 -2.31 -9.52
C ALA A 107 -1.07 -1.76 -8.08
N PHE A 108 -2.12 -1.06 -7.63
CA PHE A 108 -2.17 -0.33 -6.37
C PHE A 108 -3.55 -0.45 -5.73
N ASP A 109 -3.62 -0.19 -4.42
CA ASP A 109 -4.87 0.10 -3.71
C ASP A 109 -4.72 1.34 -2.83
N VAL A 110 -5.85 1.84 -2.33
CA VAL A 110 -5.89 2.95 -1.37
C VAL A 110 -6.19 2.41 0.02
N THR A 111 -5.30 2.70 0.96
CA THR A 111 -5.45 2.46 2.39
C THR A 111 -5.93 3.75 3.07
N PRO A 112 -7.16 3.78 3.62
CA PRO A 112 -7.68 4.96 4.30
C PRO A 112 -6.87 5.29 5.55
N ARG A 113 -6.65 6.58 5.84
CA ARG A 113 -5.87 7.06 6.99
C ARG A 113 -6.23 6.43 8.34
N ARG A 114 -7.50 6.05 8.53
CA ARG A 114 -8.00 5.40 9.76
C ARG A 114 -7.39 4.02 10.04
N LEU A 115 -6.66 3.45 9.08
CA LEU A 115 -5.92 2.19 9.23
C LEU A 115 -4.43 2.41 9.46
N VAL A 116 -3.95 3.64 9.35
CA VAL A 116 -2.53 3.98 9.46
C VAL A 116 -2.27 4.53 10.85
N THR A 117 -1.36 3.89 11.58
CA THR A 117 -0.89 4.34 12.90
C THR A 117 -0.11 5.64 12.80
N GLY A 118 0.76 5.77 11.80
CA GLY A 118 1.49 7.01 11.56
C GLY A 118 2.40 6.96 10.34
N PHE A 119 2.91 8.15 10.01
CA PHE A 119 3.86 8.38 8.93
C PHE A 119 5.27 8.55 9.46
N ILE A 120 6.22 7.85 8.86
CA ILE A 120 7.65 8.01 9.12
C ILE A 120 8.24 8.79 7.94
N THR A 121 8.73 9.99 8.22
CA THR A 121 9.25 10.92 7.20
C THR A 121 10.67 11.36 7.52
N GLU A 122 11.33 12.07 6.60
CA GLU A 122 12.63 12.67 6.87
C GLU A 122 12.58 13.79 7.94
N ARG A 123 11.39 14.29 8.30
CA ARG A 123 11.18 15.30 9.35
C ARG A 123 10.69 14.74 10.68
N GLY A 124 10.58 13.41 10.78
CA GLY A 124 10.10 12.72 11.98
C GLY A 124 8.82 11.94 11.75
N ILE A 125 8.17 11.57 12.84
CA ILE A 125 6.96 10.72 12.86
C ILE A 125 5.74 11.57 13.20
N CYS A 126 4.65 11.41 12.46
CA CYS A 126 3.36 12.04 12.75
C CYS A 126 2.19 11.08 12.60
N GLU A 127 1.04 11.42 13.16
CA GLU A 127 -0.20 10.69 12.91
C GLU A 127 -0.63 10.82 11.43
N ALA A 128 -1.42 9.87 10.94
CA ALA A 128 -2.04 9.96 9.63
C ALA A 128 -3.22 10.93 9.63
N SER A 129 -2.93 12.21 9.87
CA SER A 129 -3.91 13.28 9.87
C SER A 129 -3.35 14.55 9.25
N GLU A 130 -4.21 15.29 8.57
CA GLU A 130 -3.80 16.55 7.92
C GLU A 130 -3.15 17.52 8.90
N GLU A 131 -3.72 17.67 10.10
CA GLU A 131 -3.18 18.54 11.14
C GLU A 131 -1.75 18.15 11.53
N ALA A 132 -1.50 16.86 11.77
CA ALA A 132 -0.18 16.38 12.16
C ALA A 132 0.83 16.46 11.01
N ILE A 133 0.40 16.15 9.78
CA ILE A 133 1.22 16.30 8.57
C ILE A 133 1.64 17.77 8.40
N LEU A 134 0.69 18.71 8.42
CA LEU A 134 0.99 20.15 8.30
C LEU A 134 1.77 20.69 9.51
N GLY A 135 1.75 19.98 10.65
CA GLY A 135 2.63 20.24 11.78
C GLY A 135 4.10 19.96 11.47
N LEU A 136 4.41 18.85 10.78
CA LEU A 136 5.77 18.53 10.31
C LEU A 136 6.18 19.35 9.07
N PHE A 137 5.21 19.75 8.25
CA PHE A 137 5.42 20.47 7.00
C PHE A 137 4.71 21.84 6.99
N PRO A 138 5.09 22.77 7.90
CA PRO A 138 4.43 24.07 8.01
C PRO A 138 4.59 24.94 6.76
N ASP A 139 5.64 24.71 5.96
CA ASP A 139 5.89 25.33 4.66
C ASP A 139 4.86 24.96 3.58
N LYS A 140 4.07 23.89 3.81
CA LYS A 140 3.02 23.41 2.90
C LYS A 140 1.63 23.90 3.27
N LYS A 141 1.47 24.62 4.38
CA LYS A 141 0.20 25.28 4.71
C LYS A 141 -0.09 26.33 3.64
N ILE A 142 -1.13 26.09 2.84
CA ILE A 142 -1.68 27.09 1.92
C ILE A 142 -2.15 28.27 2.79
N ARG A 143 -1.63 29.47 2.51
CA ARG A 143 -2.08 30.71 3.17
C ARG A 143 -3.47 31.11 2.69
#